data_AF-M9LWM8-F1
#
_entry.id   AF-M9LWM8-F1
#
_cell.length_a   1.000
_cell.length_b   1.000
_cell.length_c   1.000
_cell.angle_alpha   90.00
_cell.angle_beta   90.00
_cell.angle_gamma   90.00
#
_symmetry.space_group_name_H-M   'P 1'
#
loop_
_entity.id
_entity.type
_entity.pdbx_description
1 polymer ?
#
loop_
_entity_poly.entity_id
_entity_poly.type
_entity_poly.pdbx_seq_one_letter_code
_entity_poly.pdbx_strand_id
1 'polypeptide(L)'
;MSLPIRYSLPQRPAVVSAVAIAAWYFGRENPNFANIFGGTANLDKWAHLIARIHVAEAGAMFLYTLYRGADLVTSVKWTLTQLVIGFPSYFHFKKINN
;
A
#
# COMPACT_ATOMS: atom_id res chain seq x y z
N MET A 1 -13.98 26.19 -20.34
CA MET A 1 -13.90 24.85 -19.73
C MET A 1 -12.73 24.86 -18.76
N SER A 2 -12.92 24.47 -17.50
CA SER A 2 -11.81 24.26 -16.56
C SER A 2 -10.99 23.03 -16.98
N LEU A 3 -9.68 23.07 -16.75
CA LEU A 3 -8.81 21.92 -17.04
C LEU A 3 -9.17 20.74 -16.12
N PRO A 4 -9.12 19.49 -16.59
CA PRO A 4 -9.38 18.32 -15.75
C PRO A 4 -8.35 18.24 -14.62
N ILE A 5 -8.80 18.01 -13.38
CA ILE A 5 -7.92 17.84 -12.20
C ILE A 5 -7.01 16.63 -12.41
N ARG A 6 -5.71 16.81 -12.18
CA ARG A 6 -4.69 15.78 -12.35
C ARG A 6 -3.98 15.54 -11.01
N TYR A 7 -3.67 14.29 -10.75
CA TYR A 7 -2.93 13.85 -9.57
C TYR A 7 -1.58 13.24 -9.95
N SER A 8 -0.65 13.24 -9.00
CA SER A 8 0.59 12.48 -9.12
C SER A 8 0.30 10.99 -9.36
N LEU A 9 1.15 10.35 -10.15
CA LEU A 9 1.14 8.89 -10.24
C LEU A 9 1.94 8.30 -9.07
N PRO A 10 1.48 7.19 -8.49
CA PRO A 10 2.18 6.53 -7.40
C PRO A 10 3.57 6.03 -7.82
N GLN A 11 4.53 6.06 -6.88
CA GLN A 11 5.87 5.50 -7.07
C GLN A 11 5.80 3.98 -7.27
N ARG A 12 6.65 3.44 -8.17
CA ARG A 12 6.69 2.05 -8.68
C ARG A 12 6.29 1.00 -7.62
N PRO A 13 4.98 0.69 -7.46
CA PRO A 13 4.53 -0.16 -6.37
C PRO A 13 5.02 -1.60 -6.55
N ALA A 14 5.23 -2.02 -7.80
CA ALA A 14 5.80 -3.31 -8.15
C ALA A 14 7.17 -3.59 -7.50
N VAL A 15 8.04 -2.58 -7.35
CA VAL A 15 9.37 -2.78 -6.72
C VAL A 15 9.21 -3.08 -5.23
N VAL A 16 8.35 -2.34 -4.54
CA VAL A 16 8.12 -2.55 -3.11
C VAL A 16 7.36 -3.86 -2.86
N SER A 17 6.38 -4.21 -3.70
CA SER A 17 5.74 -5.53 -3.67
C SER A 17 6.76 -6.66 -3.81
N ALA A 18 7.67 -6.55 -4.79
CA ALA A 18 8.67 -7.58 -5.03
C ALA A 18 9.61 -7.74 -3.84
N VAL A 19 10.06 -6.63 -3.23
CA VAL A 19 10.91 -6.66 -2.03
C VAL A 19 10.16 -7.26 -0.84
N ALA A 20 8.90 -6.87 -0.60
CA ALA A 20 8.10 -7.40 0.50
C ALA A 20 7.82 -8.90 0.34
N ILE A 21 7.46 -9.35 -0.87
CA ILE A 21 7.25 -10.77 -1.18
C ILE A 21 8.55 -11.56 -1.02
N ALA A 22 9.68 -11.04 -1.52
CA ALA A 22 10.97 -11.69 -1.36
C ALA A 22 11.36 -11.78 0.12
N ALA A 23 11.21 -10.70 0.89
CA ALA A 23 11.48 -10.69 2.33
C ALA A 23 10.58 -11.69 3.08
N TRP A 24 9.30 -11.79 2.69
CA TRP A 24 8.40 -12.79 3.26
C TRP A 24 8.83 -14.22 2.90
N TYR A 25 9.04 -14.50 1.61
CA TYR A 25 9.36 -15.83 1.10
C TYR A 25 10.68 -16.35 1.68
N PHE A 26 11.74 -15.53 1.65
CA PHE A 26 13.06 -15.91 2.17
C PHE A 26 13.18 -15.77 3.70
N GLY A 27 12.42 -14.85 4.31
CA GLY A 27 12.48 -14.60 5.75
C GLY A 27 11.69 -15.60 6.58
N ARG A 28 10.54 -16.08 6.07
CA ARG A 28 9.67 -17.04 6.77
C ARG A 28 10.40 -18.30 7.22
N GLU A 29 11.26 -18.85 6.37
CA GLU A 29 11.98 -20.09 6.63
C GLU A 29 13.26 -19.87 7.44
N ASN A 30 13.62 -18.61 7.70
CA ASN A 30 14.78 -18.27 8.52
C ASN A 30 14.39 -18.24 10.01
N PRO A 31 14.91 -19.17 10.84
CA PRO A 31 14.54 -19.25 12.25
C PRO A 31 14.94 -17.99 13.03
N ASN A 32 16.08 -17.38 12.69
CA ASN A 32 16.55 -16.16 13.35
C ASN A 32 15.61 -14.98 13.07
N PHE A 33 15.09 -14.88 11.85
CA PHE A 33 14.09 -13.87 11.51
C PHE A 33 12.77 -14.13 12.22
N ALA A 34 12.25 -15.36 12.19
CA ALA A 34 11.02 -15.72 12.87
C ALA A 34 11.09 -15.46 14.38
N ASN A 35 12.24 -15.67 15.01
CA ASN A 35 12.45 -15.44 16.44
C ASN A 35 12.34 -13.97 16.86
N ILE A 36 12.65 -13.00 15.98
CA ILE A 36 12.43 -11.56 16.24
C ILE A 36 10.93 -11.29 16.52
N PHE A 37 10.05 -12.06 15.88
CA PHE A 37 8.60 -11.95 16.02
C PHE A 37 8.03 -12.96 17.03
N GLY A 38 8.87 -13.63 17.83
CA GLY A 38 8.44 -14.62 18.81
C GLY A 38 8.07 -15.98 18.20
N GLY A 39 8.68 -16.33 17.07
CA GLY A 39 8.50 -17.59 16.35
C GLY A 39 7.56 -17.47 15.15
N THR A 40 7.56 -18.50 14.29
CA THR A 40 6.80 -18.54 13.03
C THR A 40 5.29 -18.35 13.24
N ALA A 41 4.72 -18.95 14.28
CA ALA A 41 3.30 -18.83 14.60
C ALA A 41 2.88 -17.38 14.94
N ASN A 42 3.75 -16.60 15.57
CA ASN A 42 3.48 -15.19 15.86
C ASN A 42 3.75 -14.31 14.63
N LEU A 43 4.77 -14.64 13.84
CA LEU A 43 5.03 -13.99 12.56
C LEU A 43 3.82 -14.09 11.60
N ASP A 44 3.15 -15.25 11.54
CA ASP A 44 1.93 -15.43 10.75
C ASP A 44 0.77 -14.55 11.25
N LYS A 45 0.61 -14.40 12.57
CA LYS A 45 -0.40 -13.50 13.16
C LYS A 45 -0.12 -12.05 12.81
N TRP A 46 1.13 -11.61 12.90
CA TRP A 46 1.56 -10.27 12.52
C TRP A 46 1.31 -10.00 11.04
N ALA A 47 1.67 -10.94 10.17
CA ALA A 47 1.42 -10.82 8.74
C ALA A 47 -0.07 -10.69 8.43
N HIS A 48 -0.91 -11.50 9.08
CA HIS A 48 -2.36 -11.42 8.91
C HIS A 48 -2.93 -10.09 9.41
N LEU A 49 -2.44 -9.58 10.55
CA LEU A 49 -2.85 -8.28 11.09
C LEU A 49 -2.46 -7.12 10.14
N ILE A 50 -1.21 -7.10 9.69
CA ILE A 50 -0.70 -6.08 8.75
C ILE A 50 -1.52 -6.10 7.45
N ALA A 51 -1.79 -7.29 6.90
CA ALA A 51 -2.62 -7.43 5.70
C ALA A 51 -4.02 -6.83 5.89
N ARG A 52 -4.67 -7.07 7.03
CA ARG A 52 -6.00 -6.50 7.34
C ARG A 52 -5.96 -4.97 7.46
N ILE A 53 -4.92 -4.43 8.09
CA ILE A 53 -4.72 -2.97 8.19
C ILE A 53 -4.55 -2.37 6.79
N HIS A 54 -3.69 -2.95 5.95
CA HIS A 54 -3.47 -2.46 4.58
C HIS A 54 -4.74 -2.49 3.72
N VAL A 55 -5.59 -3.51 3.87
CA VAL A 55 -6.90 -3.56 3.19
C VAL A 55 -7.80 -2.41 3.64
N ALA A 56 -7.86 -2.13 4.96
CA ALA A 56 -8.63 -1.00 5.48
C ALA A 56 -8.09 0.35 4.98
N GLU A 57 -6.77 0.53 5.00
CA GLU A 57 -6.10 1.72 4.47
C GLU A 57 -6.35 1.91 2.97
N ALA A 58 -6.29 0.84 2.18
CA ALA A 58 -6.56 0.86 0.74
C ALA A 58 -8.01 1.29 0.44
N GLY A 59 -8.97 0.78 1.21
CA GLY A 59 -10.36 1.20 1.14
C GLY A 59 -10.53 2.69 1.48
N ALA A 60 -9.90 3.15 2.57
CA ALA A 60 -9.91 4.58 2.93
C ALA A 60 -9.29 5.45 1.83
N MET A 61 -8.19 5.01 1.21
CA MET A 61 -7.55 5.72 0.11
C MET A 61 -8.44 5.78 -1.14
N PHE A 62 -9.15 4.70 -1.46
CA PHE A 62 -10.11 4.70 -2.57
C PHE A 62 -11.17 5.80 -2.38
N LEU A 63 -11.80 5.82 -1.19
CA LEU A 63 -12.81 6.82 -0.84
C LEU A 63 -12.22 8.23 -0.83
N TYR A 64 -11.02 8.39 -0.27
CA TYR A 64 -10.33 9.69 -0.20
C TYR A 64 -10.03 10.26 -1.59
N THR A 65 -9.49 9.45 -2.50
CA THR A 65 -9.19 9.91 -3.87
C THR A 65 -10.44 10.33 -4.64
N LEU A 66 -11.54 9.58 -4.50
CA LEU A 66 -12.84 9.94 -5.09
C LEU A 66 -13.40 11.23 -4.47
N TYR A 67 -13.35 11.36 -3.15
CA TYR A 67 -13.76 12.58 -2.43
C TYR A 67 -12.98 13.81 -2.92
N ARG A 68 -11.71 13.63 -3.30
CA ARG A 68 -10.84 14.70 -3.83
C ARG A 68 -11.09 14.98 -5.32
N GLY A 69 -12.01 14.28 -5.96
CA GLY A 69 -12.36 14.47 -7.37
C GLY A 69 -11.36 13.86 -8.35
N ALA A 70 -10.61 12.84 -7.94
CA ALA A 70 -9.83 12.04 -8.87
C ALA A 70 -10.75 11.18 -9.75
N ASP A 71 -10.30 10.88 -10.98
CA ASP A 71 -10.97 9.91 -11.84
C ASP A 71 -10.78 8.48 -11.32
N LEU A 72 -11.63 7.55 -11.79
CA LEU A 72 -11.63 6.16 -11.33
C LEU A 72 -10.30 5.44 -11.57
N VAL A 73 -9.61 5.71 -12.69
CA VAL A 73 -8.33 5.07 -13.01
C VAL A 73 -7.27 5.53 -12.02
N THR A 74 -7.22 6.82 -11.71
CA THR A 74 -6.35 7.39 -10.68
C THR A 74 -6.66 6.80 -9.30
N SER A 75 -7.94 6.75 -8.91
CA SER A 75 -8.36 6.17 -7.64
C SER A 75 -7.92 4.72 -7.48
N VAL A 76 -8.16 3.87 -8.48
CA VAL A 76 -7.75 2.46 -8.46
C VAL A 76 -6.23 2.32 -8.34
N LYS A 77 -5.44 3.12 -9.09
CA LYS A 77 -3.98 3.08 -9.00
C LYS A 77 -3.47 3.41 -7.59
N TRP A 78 -4.05 4.42 -6.95
CA TRP A 78 -3.69 4.82 -5.59
C TRP A 78 -4.15 3.81 -4.54
N THR A 79 -5.32 3.20 -4.70
CA THR A 79 -5.79 2.11 -3.84
C THR A 79 -4.87 0.89 -3.91
N LEU A 80 -4.49 0.46 -5.10
CA LEU A 80 -3.56 -0.67 -5.27
C LEU A 80 -2.18 -0.35 -4.70
N THR A 81 -1.72 0.89 -4.85
CA THR A 81 -0.46 1.34 -4.25
C THR A 81 -0.56 1.34 -2.72
N GLN A 82 -1.63 1.89 -2.15
CA GLN A 82 -1.87 1.89 -0.71
C GLN A 82 -1.93 0.48 -0.14
N LEU A 83 -2.55 -0.47 -0.85
CA LEU A 83 -2.61 -1.87 -0.42
C LEU A 83 -1.21 -2.48 -0.28
N VAL A 84 -0.28 -2.14 -1.17
CA VAL A 84 1.09 -2.66 -1.14
C VAL A 84 1.97 -1.91 -0.15
N ILE A 85 1.98 -0.58 -0.24
CA ILE A 85 2.93 0.30 0.45
C ILE A 85 2.44 0.66 1.87
N GLY A 86 1.12 0.67 2.08
CA GLY A 86 0.48 1.15 3.30
C GLY A 86 0.41 2.67 3.39
N PHE A 87 0.14 3.15 4.62
CA PHE A 87 -0.09 4.55 4.99
C PHE A 87 0.81 5.60 4.32
N PRO A 88 2.14 5.38 4.12
CA PRO A 88 3.01 6.39 3.50
C PRO A 88 2.56 6.89 2.12
N SER A 89 1.80 6.08 1.36
CA SER A 89 1.27 6.48 0.05
C SER A 89 0.31 7.67 0.13
N TYR A 90 -0.41 7.83 1.23
CA TYR A 90 -1.32 8.95 1.45
C TYR A 90 -0.61 10.30 1.29
N PHE A 91 0.61 10.44 1.84
CA PHE A 91 1.37 11.69 1.78
C PHE A 91 1.88 12.04 0.37
N HIS A 92 1.86 11.08 -0.55
CA HIS A 92 2.30 11.28 -1.93
C HIS A 92 1.15 11.62 -2.88
N PHE A 93 -0.11 11.46 -2.44
CA PHE A 93 -1.28 11.84 -3.23
C PHE A 93 -1.49 13.35 -3.21
N LYS A 94 -1.12 14.00 -4.32
CA LYS A 94 -1.22 15.45 -4.47
C LYS A 94 -1.69 15.82 -5.86
N LYS A 95 -2.47 16.91 -5.94
CA LYS A 95 -2.82 17.53 -7.22
C LYS A 95 -1.54 18.06 -7.88
N ILE A 96 -1.47 17.93 -9.20
CA ILE A 96 -0.34 18.44 -9.99
C ILE A 96 -0.73 19.62 -10.89
N ASN A 97 -2.00 20.02 -10.87
CA ASN A 97 -2.50 21.22 -11.55
C ASN A 97 -3.37 22.08 -10.62
N ASN A 98 -3.46 23.37 -10.98
CA ASN A 98 -4.19 24.41 -10.25
C ASN A 98 -5.66 24.44 -10.64
#